data_AF-A0A183DX38-F1
#
_entry.id   AF-A0A183DX38-F1
#
_cell.length_a   1.000
_cell.length_b   1.000
_cell.length_c   1.000
_cell.angle_alpha   90.00
_cell.angle_beta   90.00
_cell.angle_gamma   90.00
#
_symmetry.space_group_name_H-M   'P 1'
#
loop_
_entity.id
_entity.type
_entity.pdbx_description
1 polymer ?
#
loop_
_entity_poly.entity_id
_entity_poly.type
_entity_poly.pdbx_seq_one_letter_code
_entity_poly.pdbx_strand_id
1 'polypeptide(L)'
;LLQVLITGPADTPYMNGCFEFDVWFPNDYPTSPMHVNLETTGNHTVRFNPNLYNDGKVCLSVLNTWHGRPEERWNPETSSLLQVFSFKNFCDC
;
A
#
# COMPACT_ATOMS: atom_id res chain seq x y z
N LEU A 1 6.26 -11.35 9.37
CA LEU A 1 5.97 -11.15 7.93
C LEU A 1 4.51 -11.51 7.71
N LEU A 2 3.74 -10.62 7.09
CA LEU A 2 2.36 -10.83 6.70
C LEU A 2 2.30 -10.68 5.16
N GLN A 3 1.53 -11.54 4.50
CA GLN A 3 1.28 -11.43 3.06
C GLN A 3 -0.18 -11.06 2.83
N VAL A 4 -0.42 -10.11 1.93
CA VAL A 4 -1.75 -9.59 1.62
C VAL A 4 -1.98 -9.72 0.12
N LEU A 5 -3.14 -10.25 -0.25
CA LEU A 5 -3.61 -10.30 -1.62
C LEU A 5 -4.80 -9.34 -1.77
N ILE A 6 -4.70 -8.38 -2.69
CA ILE A 6 -5.81 -7.49 -3.05
C ILE A 6 -6.23 -7.81 -4.47
N THR A 7 -7.54 -7.96 -4.69
CA THR A 7 -8.10 -8.03 -6.03
C THR A 7 -8.50 -6.65 -6.51
N GLY A 8 -8.20 -6.33 -7.77
CA GLY A 8 -8.63 -5.07 -8.36
C GLY A 8 -10.16 -5.05 -8.59
N PRO A 9 -10.84 -3.96 -8.25
CA PRO A 9 -12.28 -3.83 -8.31
C PRO A 9 -12.76 -3.66 -9.73
N ALA A 10 -14.08 -3.79 -9.87
CA ALA A 10 -14.77 -3.43 -11.09
C ALA A 10 -14.48 -1.98 -11.51
N ASP A 11 -14.62 -1.74 -12.81
CA ASP A 11 -14.52 -0.43 -13.45
C ASP A 11 -13.15 0.28 -13.30
N THR A 12 -12.09 -0.47 -13.01
CA THR A 12 -10.70 0.02 -13.04
C THR A 12 -9.84 -0.79 -14.02
N PRO A 13 -8.70 -0.27 -14.51
CA PRO A 13 -7.74 -1.04 -15.30
C PRO A 13 -7.18 -2.28 -14.57
N TYR A 14 -7.35 -2.34 -13.25
CA TYR A 14 -6.89 -3.42 -12.40
C TYR A 14 -7.93 -4.52 -12.19
N MET A 15 -9.13 -4.38 -12.77
CA MET A 15 -10.25 -5.30 -12.58
C MET A 15 -9.82 -6.77 -12.71
N ASN A 16 -10.19 -7.59 -11.72
CA ASN A 16 -9.86 -9.03 -11.62
C ASN A 16 -8.36 -9.35 -11.53
N GLY A 17 -7.48 -8.34 -11.48
CA GLY A 17 -6.06 -8.52 -11.20
C GLY A 17 -5.83 -8.90 -9.74
N CYS A 18 -4.82 -9.72 -9.48
CA CYS A 18 -4.38 -10.10 -8.15
C CYS A 18 -3.05 -9.41 -7.84
N PHE A 19 -3.01 -8.64 -6.76
CA PHE A 19 -1.84 -7.89 -6.33
C PHE A 19 -1.39 -8.40 -4.97
N GLU A 20 -0.19 -8.97 -4.94
CA GLU A 20 0.45 -9.51 -3.75
C GLU A 20 1.34 -8.45 -3.11
N PHE A 21 1.21 -8.30 -1.79
CA PHE A 21 1.98 -7.38 -0.99
C PHE A 21 2.64 -8.10 0.18
N ASP A 22 3.93 -7.85 0.34
CA ASP A 22 4.67 -8.22 1.54
C ASP A 22 4.63 -7.09 2.57
N VAL A 23 4.33 -7.46 3.81
CA VAL A 23 4.11 -6.53 4.91
C VAL A 23 4.98 -6.91 6.10
N TRP A 24 5.78 -5.96 6.58
CA TRP A 24 6.58 -6.15 7.78
C TRP A 24 6.39 -5.00 8.76
N PHE A 25 6.31 -5.37 10.04
CA PHE A 25 6.14 -4.44 11.14
C PHE A 25 7.52 -4.12 11.71
N PRO A 26 7.89 -2.83 11.83
CA PRO A 26 9.12 -2.46 12.51
C PRO A 26 8.99 -2.73 14.03
N ASN A 27 10.13 -2.74 14.73
CA ASN A 27 10.17 -3.04 16.17
C ASN A 27 9.41 -2.02 17.04
N ASP A 28 9.20 -0.81 16.53
CA ASP A 28 8.53 0.30 17.20
C ASP A 28 7.05 0.44 16.79
N TYR A 29 6.50 -0.48 16.01
CA TYR A 29 5.06 -0.53 15.70
C TYR A 29 4.23 -0.63 17.00
N PRO A 30 3.14 0.15 17.18
CA PRO A 30 2.47 1.00 16.19
C PRO A 30 2.96 2.46 16.14
N THR A 31 4.06 2.82 16.78
CA THR A 31 4.57 4.21 16.75
C THR A 31 4.95 4.64 15.34
N SER A 32 5.65 3.76 14.61
CA SER A 32 5.87 3.89 13.17
C SER A 32 4.91 2.97 12.39
N PRO A 33 4.53 3.35 11.15
CA PRO A 33 3.70 2.49 10.31
C PRO A 33 4.45 1.22 9.92
N MET A 34 3.69 0.20 9.52
CA MET A 34 4.24 -0.94 8.81
C MET A 34 4.91 -0.54 7.50
N HIS A 35 5.80 -1.37 7.03
CA HIS A 35 6.35 -1.27 5.68
C HIS A 35 5.61 -2.23 4.75
N VAL A 36 5.41 -1.80 3.51
CA VAL A 36 4.66 -2.52 2.48
C VAL A 36 5.44 -2.51 1.18
N ASN A 37 5.58 -3.67 0.56
CA ASN A 37 6.16 -3.84 -0.77
C ASN A 37 5.16 -4.54 -1.69
N LEU A 38 5.02 -4.07 -2.92
CA LEU A 38 4.27 -4.75 -3.98
C LEU A 38 5.18 -5.79 -4.64
N GLU A 39 4.80 -7.06 -4.55
CA GLU A 39 5.53 -8.17 -5.17
C GLU A 39 5.12 -8.37 -6.62
N THR A 40 3.85 -8.11 -6.94
CA THR A 40 3.33 -8.19 -8.30
C THR A 40 3.82 -7.01 -9.14
N THR A 41 5.08 -7.05 -9.61
CA THR A 41 5.71 -6.01 -10.47
C THR A 41 6.24 -6.58 -11.79
N GLY A 42 5.98 -7.86 -12.07
CA GLY A 42 6.51 -8.54 -13.24
C GLY A 42 8.05 -8.55 -13.25
N ASN A 43 8.67 -8.89 -12.11
CA ASN A 43 10.12 -8.85 -11.91
C ASN A 43 10.70 -7.45 -12.19
N HIS A 44 10.11 -6.42 -11.56
CA HIS A 44 10.50 -5.02 -11.65
C HIS A 44 10.38 -4.35 -13.04
N THR A 45 9.62 -4.96 -13.96
CA THR A 45 9.39 -4.41 -15.31
C THR A 45 8.12 -3.57 -15.42
N VAL A 46 7.15 -3.77 -14.51
CA VAL A 46 5.84 -3.13 -14.57
C VAL A 46 5.71 -2.10 -13.44
N ARG A 47 5.46 -0.86 -13.83
CA ARG A 47 4.95 0.18 -12.92
C ARG A 47 3.44 0.25 -13.08
N PHE A 48 2.69 -0.18 -12.07
CA PHE A 48 1.23 -0.26 -12.16
C PHE A 48 0.59 1.12 -12.12
N ASN A 49 1.08 2.03 -11.26
CA ASN A 49 0.57 3.39 -11.19
C ASN A 49 1.62 4.35 -10.61
N PRO A 50 1.33 5.67 -10.52
CA PRO A 50 2.26 6.63 -9.94
C PRO A 50 2.72 6.31 -8.52
N ASN A 51 1.91 5.60 -7.73
CA ASN A 51 2.15 5.24 -6.33
C ASN A 51 2.64 3.79 -6.12
N LEU A 52 2.58 2.95 -7.15
CA LEU A 52 2.96 1.54 -7.18
C LEU A 52 4.11 1.41 -8.16
N TYR A 53 5.32 1.58 -7.63
CA TYR A 53 6.54 1.59 -8.41
C TYR A 53 6.92 0.18 -8.86
N ASN A 54 7.74 0.11 -9.91
CA ASN A 54 8.24 -1.15 -10.43
C ASN A 54 9.22 -1.84 -9.48
N ASP A 55 9.94 -1.10 -8.64
CA ASP A 55 10.78 -1.66 -7.58
C ASP A 55 9.96 -2.24 -6.40
N GLY A 56 8.63 -2.15 -6.44
CA GLY A 56 7.72 -2.61 -5.40
C GLY A 56 7.34 -1.52 -4.39
N LYS A 57 7.94 -0.32 -4.48
CA LYS A 57 7.64 0.75 -3.53
C LYS A 57 6.19 1.21 -3.63
N VAL A 58 5.53 1.25 -2.48
CA VAL A 58 4.16 1.76 -2.30
C VAL A 58 4.20 3.15 -1.65
N CYS A 59 3.66 4.15 -2.35
CA CYS A 59 3.61 5.54 -1.91
C CYS A 59 2.22 5.90 -1.39
N LEU A 60 2.05 5.94 -0.07
CA LEU A 60 0.82 6.36 0.60
C LEU A 60 1.15 7.31 1.75
N SER A 61 0.31 8.33 1.96
CA SER A 61 0.45 9.25 3.08
C SER A 61 0.35 8.52 4.42
N VAL A 62 -0.56 7.54 4.53
CA VAL A 62 -0.77 6.73 5.74
C VAL A 62 0.43 5.82 6.06
N LEU A 63 1.30 5.55 5.09
CA LEU A 63 2.56 4.82 5.28
C LEU A 63 3.76 5.76 5.46
N ASN A 64 3.52 7.07 5.53
CA ASN A 64 4.56 8.11 5.54
C ASN A 64 5.53 8.03 4.34
N THR A 65 5.14 7.38 3.24
CA THR A 65 5.94 7.27 2.01
C THR A 65 5.55 8.28 0.94
N TRP A 66 4.50 9.07 1.20
CA TRP A 66 4.02 10.15 0.33
C TRP A 66 3.60 11.39 1.14
N HIS A 67 3.49 12.54 0.46
CA HIS A 67 2.98 13.76 1.07
C HIS A 67 1.46 13.66 1.26
N GLY A 68 0.97 14.13 2.39
CA GLY A 68 -0.45 14.21 2.72
C GLY A 68 -0.66 15.12 3.92
N ARG A 69 -1.92 15.47 4.18
CA ARG A 69 -2.31 16.28 5.33
C ARG A 69 -2.00 15.54 6.64
N PRO A 70 -1.82 16.25 7.77
CA PRO A 70 -1.52 15.60 9.04
C PRO A 70 -2.53 14.50 9.43
N GLU A 71 -3.81 14.69 9.11
CA GLU A 71 -4.89 13.73 9.35
C GLU A 71 -4.86 12.49 8.44
N GLU A 72 -4.13 12.54 7.32
CA GLU A 72 -4.00 11.43 6.36
C GLU A 72 -2.74 10.59 6.61
N ARG A 73 -1.92 10.99 7.60
CA ARG A 73 -0.69 10.29 7.99
C ARG A 73 -1.00 9.21 9.02
N TRP A 74 -0.01 8.32 9.21
CA TRP A 74 -0.09 7.29 10.23
C TRP A 74 -0.35 7.88 11.62
N ASN A 75 -1.37 7.38 12.30
CA ASN A 75 -1.68 7.68 13.69
C ASN A 75 -1.69 6.37 14.49
N PRO A 76 -0.77 6.18 15.47
CA PRO A 76 -0.69 4.96 16.27
C PRO A 76 -1.97 4.57 17.03
N GLU A 77 -2.83 5.54 17.33
CA GLU A 77 -4.04 5.35 18.13
C GLU A 77 -5.28 5.02 17.28
N THR A 78 -5.29 5.44 16.01
CA THR A 78 -6.50 5.37 15.16
C THR A 78 -6.30 4.67 13.82
N SER A 79 -5.08 4.64 13.28
CA SER A 79 -4.79 3.96 12.02
C SER A 79 -4.82 2.45 12.16
N SER A 80 -5.20 1.76 11.09
CA SER A 80 -5.32 0.30 11.08
C SER A 80 -4.83 -0.33 9.77
N LEU A 81 -4.49 -1.61 9.82
CA LEU A 81 -4.17 -2.41 8.63
C LEU A 81 -5.27 -2.35 7.57
N LEU A 82 -6.54 -2.45 8.01
CA LEU A 82 -7.69 -2.42 7.12
C LEU A 82 -7.82 -1.09 6.39
N GLN A 83 -7.48 0.02 7.06
CA GLN A 83 -7.45 1.33 6.42
C GLN A 83 -6.41 1.34 5.30
N VAL A 84 -5.19 0.86 5.52
CA VAL A 84 -4.13 0.86 4.50
C VAL A 84 -4.51 -0.01 3.31
N PHE A 85 -4.98 -1.23 3.57
CA PHE A 85 -5.33 -2.19 2.53
C PHE A 85 -6.72 -1.99 1.92
N SER A 86 -7.41 -0.90 2.25
CA SER A 86 -8.61 -0.50 1.54
C SER A 86 -8.24 -0.03 0.13
N PHE A 87 -8.90 -0.61 -0.88
CA PHE A 87 -8.61 -0.38 -2.30
C PHE A 87 -8.58 1.11 -2.67
N LYS A 88 -9.38 1.92 -1.99
CA LYS A 88 -9.42 3.38 -2.14
C LYS A 88 -8.02 4.01 -2.11
N ASN A 89 -7.14 3.56 -1.23
CA ASN A 89 -5.81 4.15 -1.10
C ASN A 89 -4.89 3.87 -2.29
N PHE A 90 -5.10 2.76 -3.01
CA PHE A 90 -4.21 2.37 -4.08
C PHE A 90 -4.61 2.94 -5.44
N CYS A 91 -5.87 3.35 -5.62
CA CYS A 91 -6.39 3.79 -6.92
C CYS A 91 -6.98 5.19 -6.97
N ASP A 92 -7.31 5.82 -5.84
CA ASP A 92 -7.74 7.23 -5.84
C ASP A 92 -6.50 8.14 -5.77
N CYS A 93 -6.04 8.60 -6.94
CA CYS A 93 -5.36 9.88 -7.14
C CYS A 93 -6.01 10.58 -8.33
#